data_AF-A0AAD2G9H6-F1
#
_entry.id   AF-A0AAD2G9H6-F1
#
_cell.length_a   1.000
_cell.length_b   1.000
_cell.length_c   1.000
_cell.angle_alpha   90.00
_cell.angle_beta   90.00
_cell.angle_gamma   90.00
#
_symmetry.space_group_name_H-M   'P 1'
#
loop_
_entity.id
_entity.type
_entity.pdbx_description
1 polymer ?
#
loop_
_entity_poly.entity_id
_entity_poly.type
_entity_poly.pdbx_seq_one_letter_code
_entity_poly.pdbx_strand_id
1 'polypeptide(L)'
;MVHGTPELVEASTRDGVHSVYNLREITAPTLRGIPLLLFSRLIRSSLGSLILSKLKKNNDIDCIVRLAEGDLKEWMPLYYPLPEVHDEARYNKQLELSKRFQLDEFAASHTNARSNGGDFRYNTAQDYVDKYKSGELTPYQVALAVIKATKDSNSNKVKSLNAIVQMKEDDILQQAKESSERYKNNRTLGPLDGVPVAVKDEVDIKGYQTTFGTKFIGNLRGDAKEDGTLVIKLRQAGAMLVGKANMHECGIGTTGYNWHFGPSRNPHNLNHFTGGSSSGSAAAVAAGLVPLALGFDGGGSIRIPAGLCGVVGLKPTFKRCDMNSPIGHSCGHPGPMACSVKDAAIGYAVLAGPNEKANERSKHVGIPIPPVHLQSYSDSVKGLKIGVFEEFFNDAHPEIVDACLKAVKHLESLGAKVVMITIPHMEQVKVAHAVTVSSELTAGYRKYFKKFFNSFTPETRVSFTLGESFDSSTFLAAQKVRRYATSTLEEVFTKVDVIVSPTTSCTAPEMPEGVEKYGESNLSQTVNLMRFIYHGNLCGIPGVAVPVGYTSSNKELPISLLIQARHWEEDTIMKVARCVESNVSQKKPAMYYDVLELAKGEPRE
;
A
#
# COMPACT_ATOMS: atom_id res chain seq x y z
N MET A 1 15.21 -32.34 -13.06
CA MET A 1 14.06 -33.26 -13.13
C MET A 1 13.89 -33.94 -11.78
N VAL A 2 13.05 -33.35 -10.92
CA VAL A 2 12.37 -34.04 -9.81
C VAL A 2 10.94 -33.55 -9.94
N HIS A 3 10.19 -34.19 -10.84
CA HIS A 3 8.75 -33.97 -10.96
C HIS A 3 8.08 -34.81 -9.88
N GLY A 4 7.90 -34.20 -8.71
CA GLY A 4 6.98 -34.66 -7.69
C GLY A 4 6.19 -33.45 -7.22
N THR A 5 5.11 -33.13 -7.93
CA THR A 5 4.02 -32.37 -7.31
C THR A 5 3.56 -33.20 -6.11
N PRO A 6 3.68 -32.71 -4.86
CA PRO A 6 3.00 -33.38 -3.77
C PRO A 6 1.51 -33.33 -4.09
N GLU A 7 0.88 -34.49 -4.11
CA GLU A 7 -0.58 -34.57 -4.03
C GLU A 7 -0.98 -33.68 -2.84
N LEU A 8 -1.78 -32.65 -3.13
CA LEU A 8 -2.64 -32.08 -2.11
C LEU A 8 -3.31 -33.27 -1.45
N VAL A 9 -3.29 -33.33 -0.12
CA VAL A 9 -4.22 -34.17 0.60
C VAL A 9 -5.60 -33.80 0.03
N GLU A 10 -6.16 -34.67 -0.82
CA GLU A 10 -7.55 -34.59 -1.20
C GLU A 10 -8.29 -34.68 0.12
N ALA A 11 -8.77 -33.54 0.61
CA ALA A 11 -9.81 -33.52 1.60
C ALA A 11 -11.00 -34.19 0.91
N SER A 12 -11.17 -35.48 1.14
CA SER A 12 -12.30 -36.26 0.67
C SER A 12 -13.57 -35.53 1.07
N THR A 13 -14.23 -34.93 0.08
CA THR A 13 -15.44 -34.14 0.27
C THR A 13 -16.63 -35.08 0.34
N ARG A 14 -16.83 -35.66 1.53
CA ARG A 14 -18.11 -36.18 2.05
C ARG A 14 -17.86 -36.60 3.50
N ASP A 15 -18.71 -36.08 4.39
CA ASP A 15 -18.85 -36.43 5.81
C ASP A 15 -17.93 -35.67 6.81
N GLY A 16 -18.49 -34.62 7.46
CA GLY A 16 -17.98 -34.06 8.73
C GLY A 16 -16.86 -33.02 8.62
N VAL A 17 -17.23 -31.75 8.47
CA VAL A 17 -16.33 -30.62 8.13
C VAL A 17 -15.39 -30.22 9.28
N HIS A 18 -14.09 -30.44 9.13
CA HIS A 18 -13.08 -29.55 9.70
C HIS A 18 -12.82 -28.43 8.67
N SER A 19 -13.16 -27.17 9.00
CA SER A 19 -12.83 -26.04 8.10
C SER A 19 -11.32 -25.92 7.97
N VAL A 20 -10.86 -25.74 6.74
CA VAL A 20 -9.48 -25.42 6.37
C VAL A 20 -9.08 -23.99 6.73
N TYR A 21 -10.06 -23.12 7.03
CA TYR A 21 -9.82 -21.76 7.50
C TYR A 21 -9.33 -21.77 8.95
N ASN A 22 -8.10 -21.30 9.16
CA ASN A 22 -7.41 -21.47 10.43
C ASN A 22 -6.79 -20.19 11.01
N LEU A 23 -7.13 -19.00 10.47
CA LEU A 23 -6.60 -17.74 11.00
C LEU A 23 -7.00 -17.56 12.46
N ARG A 24 -6.01 -17.27 13.31
CA ARG A 24 -6.21 -17.06 14.75
C ARG A 24 -6.17 -15.60 15.10
N GLU A 25 -7.01 -15.23 16.06
CA GLU A 25 -6.86 -13.96 16.76
C GLU A 25 -5.52 -13.90 17.50
N ILE A 26 -5.02 -12.68 17.68
CA ILE A 26 -3.83 -12.45 18.50
C ILE A 26 -4.23 -12.17 19.95
N THR A 27 -3.48 -12.77 20.86
CA THR A 27 -3.52 -12.50 22.29
C THR A 27 -2.30 -11.64 22.68
N ALA A 28 -2.52 -10.34 22.86
CA ALA A 28 -1.51 -9.40 23.34
C ALA A 28 -2.18 -8.28 24.15
N PRO A 29 -1.50 -7.70 25.16
CA PRO A 29 -2.04 -6.58 25.90
C PRO A 29 -2.15 -5.33 25.00
N THR A 30 -3.27 -4.62 25.08
CA THR A 30 -3.36 -3.26 24.54
C THR A 30 -2.79 -2.29 25.56
N LEU A 31 -1.74 -1.58 25.18
CA LEU A 31 -1.05 -0.64 26.06
C LEU A 31 -1.04 0.75 25.43
N ARG A 32 -1.29 1.78 26.25
CA ARG A 32 -1.33 3.18 25.83
C ARG A 32 -0.52 4.04 26.81
N GLY A 33 -0.09 5.22 26.37
CA GLY A 33 0.44 6.22 27.28
C GLY A 33 1.66 5.77 28.08
N ILE A 34 1.68 6.10 29.37
CA ILE A 34 2.78 5.76 30.29
C ILE A 34 2.97 4.23 30.42
N PRO A 35 1.93 3.40 30.58
CA PRO A 35 2.07 1.93 30.56
C PRO A 35 2.84 1.41 29.33
N LEU A 36 2.53 1.90 28.13
CA LEU A 36 3.24 1.51 26.91
C LEU A 36 4.71 1.95 26.95
N LEU A 37 4.99 3.18 27.39
CA LEU A 37 6.35 3.69 27.51
C LEU A 37 7.19 2.81 28.47
N LEU A 38 6.64 2.45 29.63
CA LEU A 38 7.30 1.58 30.60
C LEU A 38 7.52 0.17 30.04
N PHE A 39 6.49 -0.40 29.42
CA PHE A 39 6.57 -1.72 28.80
C PHE A 39 7.64 -1.79 27.70
N SER A 40 7.74 -0.74 26.87
CA SER A 40 8.76 -0.66 25.81
C SER A 40 10.20 -0.72 26.34
N ARG A 41 10.44 -0.30 27.59
CA ARG A 41 11.75 -0.43 28.25
C ARG A 41 11.90 -1.79 28.92
N LEU A 42 10.85 -2.26 29.60
CA LEU A 42 10.84 -3.54 30.30
C LEU A 42 11.13 -4.72 29.36
N ILE A 43 10.56 -4.71 28.15
CA ILE A 43 10.69 -5.80 27.18
C ILE A 43 12.13 -6.02 26.67
N ARG A 44 13.04 -5.06 26.89
CA ARG A 44 14.49 -5.21 26.61
C ARG A 44 15.34 -5.62 27.83
N SER A 45 14.75 -5.70 29.01
CA SER A 45 15.43 -6.18 30.22
C SER A 45 15.64 -7.71 30.17
N SER A 46 16.36 -8.27 31.14
CA SER A 46 16.47 -9.73 31.30
C SER A 46 15.10 -10.42 31.45
N LEU A 47 14.17 -9.79 32.18
CA LEU A 47 12.79 -10.26 32.32
C LEU A 47 11.98 -10.18 31.02
N GLY A 48 12.38 -9.29 30.11
CA GLY A 48 11.77 -9.12 28.79
C GLY A 48 11.83 -10.38 27.92
N SER A 49 12.90 -11.19 28.06
CA SER A 49 13.03 -12.47 27.35
C SER A 49 11.89 -13.46 27.68
N LEU A 50 11.49 -13.53 28.96
CA LEU A 50 10.39 -14.38 29.41
C LEU A 50 9.03 -13.87 28.89
N ILE A 51 8.85 -12.54 28.88
CA ILE A 51 7.64 -11.90 28.33
C ILE A 51 7.52 -12.20 26.83
N LEU A 52 8.59 -12.00 26.06
CA LEU A 52 8.63 -12.29 24.63
C LEU A 52 8.40 -13.78 24.34
N SER A 53 9.02 -14.68 25.11
CA SER A 53 8.80 -16.12 25.00
C SER A 53 7.33 -16.48 25.22
N LYS A 54 6.70 -15.94 26.28
CA LYS A 54 5.27 -16.13 26.55
C LYS A 54 4.38 -15.56 25.44
N LEU A 55 4.68 -14.36 24.93
CA LEU A 55 3.94 -13.76 23.81
C LEU A 55 4.03 -14.62 22.55
N LYS A 56 5.23 -15.09 22.18
CA LYS A 56 5.41 -15.97 21.02
C LYS A 56 4.67 -17.30 21.18
N LYS A 57 4.72 -17.91 22.37
CA LYS A 57 4.00 -19.15 22.68
C LYS A 57 2.49 -18.98 22.64
N ASN A 58 1.95 -17.92 23.24
CA ASN A 58 0.51 -17.64 23.27
C ASN A 58 -0.06 -17.38 21.88
N ASN A 59 0.75 -16.86 20.95
CA ASN A 59 0.36 -16.58 19.57
C ASN A 59 0.87 -17.66 18.59
N ASP A 60 1.30 -18.81 19.11
CA ASP A 60 1.73 -20.00 18.36
C ASP A 60 2.68 -19.70 17.18
N ILE A 61 3.70 -18.88 17.41
CA ILE A 61 4.71 -18.57 16.38
C ILE A 61 5.40 -19.85 15.88
N ASP A 62 5.54 -20.87 16.72
CA ASP A 62 6.16 -22.15 16.36
C ASP A 62 5.37 -22.95 15.31
N CYS A 63 4.15 -22.53 14.93
CA CYS A 63 3.37 -23.20 13.89
C CYS A 63 4.10 -23.27 12.53
N ILE A 64 4.91 -22.25 12.19
CA ILE A 64 5.70 -22.26 10.96
C ILE A 64 6.89 -23.21 11.06
N VAL A 65 7.47 -23.38 12.25
CA VAL A 65 8.59 -24.31 12.48
C VAL A 65 8.09 -25.74 12.38
N ARG A 66 6.95 -26.05 13.02
CA ARG A 66 6.33 -27.38 12.92
C ARG A 66 5.96 -27.73 11.47
N LEU A 67 5.43 -26.78 10.71
CA LEU A 67 5.15 -26.99 9.27
C LEU A 67 6.45 -27.17 8.47
N ALA A 68 7.49 -26.39 8.79
CA ALA A 68 8.80 -26.44 8.13
C ALA A 68 9.58 -27.76 8.36
N GLU A 69 9.42 -28.37 9.53
CA GLU A 69 10.08 -29.62 9.92
C GLU A 69 9.26 -30.87 9.57
N GLY A 70 7.94 -30.72 9.41
CA GLY A 70 7.01 -31.74 8.93
C GLY A 70 6.83 -31.67 7.41
N ASP A 71 5.68 -31.19 6.97
CA ASP A 71 5.23 -31.24 5.57
C ASP A 71 6.19 -30.54 4.59
N LEU A 72 6.95 -29.55 5.05
CA LEU A 72 7.90 -28.79 4.23
C LEU A 72 9.38 -29.18 4.49
N LYS A 73 9.64 -30.34 5.10
CA LYS A 73 11.00 -30.78 5.46
C LYS A 73 11.96 -30.75 4.27
N GLU A 74 11.53 -31.28 3.14
CA GLU A 74 12.33 -31.38 1.89
C GLU A 74 12.25 -30.11 1.02
N TRP A 75 11.43 -29.12 1.40
CA TRP A 75 11.28 -27.88 0.64
C TRP A 75 12.44 -26.93 0.89
N MET A 76 12.96 -26.33 -0.18
CA MET A 76 13.96 -25.27 -0.08
C MET A 76 13.32 -23.93 0.25
N PRO A 77 13.98 -23.08 1.07
CA PRO A 77 13.48 -21.74 1.38
C PRO A 77 13.43 -20.85 0.14
N LEU A 78 12.42 -19.99 0.05
CA LEU A 78 12.31 -18.95 -0.96
C LEU A 78 12.56 -17.57 -0.33
N TYR A 79 13.65 -16.90 -0.72
CA TYR A 79 14.01 -15.60 -0.14
C TYR A 79 13.46 -14.39 -0.91
N TYR A 80 13.25 -14.52 -2.23
CA TYR A 80 12.57 -13.50 -3.02
C TYR A 80 11.18 -13.98 -3.39
N PRO A 81 10.14 -13.16 -3.24
CA PRO A 81 8.75 -13.56 -3.50
C PRO A 81 8.44 -13.55 -5.01
N LEU A 82 9.22 -14.33 -5.76
CA LEU A 82 9.05 -14.59 -7.18
C LEU A 82 8.88 -16.09 -7.39
N PRO A 83 8.09 -16.53 -8.39
CA PRO A 83 7.98 -17.94 -8.73
C PRO A 83 9.32 -18.48 -9.24
N GLU A 84 9.62 -19.74 -8.91
CA GLU A 84 10.87 -20.40 -9.32
C GLU A 84 10.88 -20.79 -10.79
N VAL A 85 9.71 -21.13 -11.34
CA VAL A 85 9.56 -21.45 -12.75
C VAL A 85 9.57 -20.14 -13.51
N HIS A 86 10.62 -19.93 -14.30
CA HIS A 86 10.61 -18.89 -15.31
C HIS A 86 9.55 -19.26 -16.35
N ASP A 87 8.36 -18.67 -16.21
CA ASP A 87 7.30 -18.80 -17.20
C ASP A 87 7.65 -17.91 -18.41
N GLU A 88 8.50 -18.42 -19.30
CA GLU A 88 8.92 -17.75 -20.52
C GLU A 88 7.72 -17.33 -21.37
N ALA A 89 6.68 -18.18 -21.44
CA ALA A 89 5.48 -17.86 -22.20
C ALA A 89 4.77 -16.63 -21.61
N ARG A 90 4.63 -16.55 -20.29
CA ARG A 90 4.08 -15.37 -19.60
C ARG A 90 4.95 -14.14 -19.80
N TYR A 91 6.27 -14.26 -19.64
CA TYR A 91 7.19 -13.15 -19.90
C TYR A 91 7.06 -12.62 -21.33
N ASN A 92 7.08 -13.51 -22.33
CA ASN A 92 6.97 -13.16 -23.75
C ASN A 92 5.61 -12.53 -24.07
N LYS A 93 4.52 -13.02 -23.47
CA LYS A 93 3.19 -12.40 -23.59
C LYS A 93 3.22 -10.96 -23.09
N GLN A 94 3.80 -10.72 -21.91
CA GLN A 94 3.92 -9.37 -21.33
C GLN A 94 4.79 -8.46 -22.20
N LEU A 95 5.87 -8.99 -22.77
CA LEU A 95 6.74 -8.28 -23.71
C LEU A 95 5.98 -7.86 -24.98
N GLU A 96 5.23 -8.75 -25.61
CA GLU A 96 4.44 -8.43 -26.80
C GLU A 96 3.35 -7.38 -26.53
N LEU A 97 2.69 -7.44 -25.38
CA LEU A 97 1.71 -6.43 -24.97
C LEU A 97 2.39 -5.07 -24.70
N SER A 98 3.61 -5.06 -24.17
CA SER A 98 4.31 -3.79 -23.95
C SER A 98 4.66 -3.04 -25.23
N LYS A 99 4.93 -3.75 -26.34
CA LYS A 99 5.30 -3.12 -27.63
C LYS A 99 4.21 -2.21 -28.22
N ARG A 100 2.94 -2.37 -27.85
CA ARG A 100 1.82 -1.55 -28.35
C ARG A 100 1.28 -0.57 -27.33
N PHE A 101 1.88 -0.50 -26.14
CA PHE A 101 1.43 0.38 -25.08
C PHE A 101 2.14 1.73 -25.16
N GLN A 102 1.36 2.81 -25.21
CA GLN A 102 1.85 4.19 -25.14
C GLN A 102 1.17 4.88 -23.96
N LEU A 103 1.97 5.37 -23.02
CA LEU A 103 1.46 5.96 -21.78
C LEU A 103 0.67 7.24 -22.03
N ASP A 104 1.15 8.12 -22.92
CA ASP A 104 0.47 9.38 -23.22
C ASP A 104 -0.90 9.16 -23.87
N GLU A 105 -1.02 8.19 -24.77
CA GLU A 105 -2.29 7.80 -25.38
C GLU A 105 -3.25 7.20 -24.35
N PHE A 106 -2.75 6.33 -23.47
CA PHE A 106 -3.53 5.76 -22.37
C PHE A 106 -4.04 6.86 -21.43
N ALA A 107 -3.18 7.80 -21.03
CA ALA A 107 -3.56 8.90 -20.17
C ALA A 107 -4.63 9.80 -20.82
N ALA A 108 -4.48 10.13 -22.11
CA ALA A 108 -5.45 10.94 -22.84
C ALA A 108 -6.77 10.21 -23.19
N SER A 109 -6.81 8.88 -23.10
CA SER A 109 -7.98 8.09 -23.46
C SER A 109 -9.18 8.41 -22.57
N HIS A 110 -10.35 8.63 -23.16
CA HIS A 110 -11.58 8.83 -22.38
C HIS A 110 -12.17 7.46 -22.04
N THR A 111 -12.58 7.28 -20.78
CA THR A 111 -13.37 6.10 -20.41
C THR A 111 -14.85 6.48 -20.39
N ASN A 112 -15.71 5.58 -20.83
CA ASN A 112 -17.12 5.88 -21.07
C ASN A 112 -17.92 5.98 -19.77
N ALA A 113 -17.46 5.35 -18.69
CA ALA A 113 -18.16 5.35 -17.42
C ALA A 113 -17.81 6.58 -16.57
N ARG A 114 -18.57 7.67 -16.74
CA ARG A 114 -18.76 8.62 -15.65
C ARG A 114 -19.45 7.86 -14.51
N SER A 115 -18.98 8.04 -13.27
CA SER A 115 -19.67 7.49 -12.10
C SER A 115 -21.13 7.93 -12.15
N ASN A 116 -22.05 6.97 -12.16
CA ASN A 116 -23.47 7.29 -12.20
C ASN A 116 -23.87 7.96 -10.87
N GLY A 117 -24.27 9.23 -10.95
CA GLY A 117 -25.25 9.81 -10.01
C GLY A 117 -24.75 10.25 -8.63
N GLY A 118 -23.51 10.71 -8.47
CA GLY A 118 -23.05 11.38 -7.23
C GLY A 118 -22.86 12.88 -7.39
N ASP A 119 -23.14 13.67 -6.35
CA ASP A 119 -22.93 15.13 -6.32
C ASP A 119 -21.45 15.54 -6.23
N PHE A 120 -20.55 14.58 -5.96
CA PHE A 120 -19.12 14.80 -5.76
C PHE A 120 -18.26 13.83 -6.58
N ARG A 121 -17.15 14.36 -7.12
CA ARG A 121 -16.04 13.59 -7.66
C ARG A 121 -14.71 14.27 -7.32
N TYR A 122 -13.65 13.50 -7.25
CA TYR A 122 -12.30 14.06 -7.18
C TYR A 122 -11.86 14.70 -8.51
N ASN A 123 -10.96 15.68 -8.41
CA ASN A 123 -10.19 16.18 -9.55
C ASN A 123 -9.07 15.20 -9.86
N THR A 124 -9.13 14.56 -11.03
CA THR A 124 -8.16 13.58 -11.53
C THR A 124 -6.94 14.27 -12.13
N ALA A 125 -5.83 13.55 -12.35
CA ALA A 125 -4.66 14.12 -13.01
C ALA A 125 -5.01 14.70 -14.40
N GLN A 126 -5.95 14.05 -15.10
CA GLN A 126 -6.44 14.53 -16.40
C GLN A 126 -7.16 15.89 -16.28
N ASP A 127 -7.94 16.13 -15.22
CA ASP A 127 -8.61 17.42 -15.02
C ASP A 127 -7.61 18.57 -14.87
N TYR A 128 -6.47 18.34 -14.20
CA TYR A 128 -5.39 19.33 -14.12
C TYR A 128 -4.80 19.60 -15.50
N VAL A 129 -4.42 18.53 -16.23
CA VAL A 129 -3.81 18.61 -17.56
C VAL A 129 -4.73 19.32 -18.56
N ASP A 130 -6.04 19.05 -18.53
CA ASP A 130 -7.02 19.68 -19.42
C ASP A 130 -7.15 21.19 -19.15
N LYS A 131 -7.13 21.60 -17.87
CA LYS A 131 -7.13 23.03 -17.50
C LYS A 131 -5.84 23.74 -17.89
N TYR A 132 -4.70 23.05 -17.85
CA TYR A 132 -3.43 23.61 -18.33
C TYR A 132 -3.40 23.73 -19.85
N LYS A 133 -3.82 22.69 -20.58
CA LYS A 133 -3.86 22.68 -22.06
C LYS A 133 -4.83 23.71 -22.63
N SER A 134 -5.97 23.94 -21.96
CA SER A 134 -6.94 24.95 -22.37
C SER A 134 -6.53 26.38 -21.99
N GLY A 135 -5.52 26.55 -21.14
CA GLY A 135 -5.12 27.86 -20.59
C GLY A 135 -6.11 28.43 -19.58
N GLU A 136 -7.06 27.63 -19.07
CA GLU A 136 -7.96 28.03 -17.98
C GLU A 136 -7.15 28.32 -16.70
N LEU A 137 -6.21 27.43 -16.37
CA LEU A 137 -5.30 27.55 -15.24
C LEU A 137 -3.85 27.32 -15.67
N THR A 138 -2.90 27.79 -14.87
CA THR A 138 -1.48 27.42 -15.00
C THR A 138 -1.04 26.48 -13.87
N PRO A 139 0.02 25.67 -14.10
CA PRO A 139 0.67 24.93 -13.01
C PRO A 139 1.08 25.84 -11.83
N TYR A 140 1.48 27.09 -12.10
CA TYR A 140 1.83 28.06 -11.06
C TYR A 140 0.64 28.46 -10.16
N GLN A 141 -0.54 28.71 -10.72
CA GLN A 141 -1.75 28.96 -9.94
C GLN A 141 -2.09 27.76 -9.04
N VAL A 142 -1.97 26.55 -9.60
CA VAL A 142 -2.19 25.31 -8.83
C VAL A 142 -1.16 25.13 -7.74
N ALA A 143 0.10 25.50 -7.97
CA ALA A 143 1.16 25.47 -6.97
C ALA A 143 0.85 26.37 -5.76
N LEU A 144 0.41 27.61 -6.01
CA LEU A 144 -0.02 28.52 -4.95
C LEU A 144 -1.20 27.96 -4.17
N ALA A 145 -2.20 27.44 -4.87
CA ALA A 145 -3.39 26.84 -4.26
C ALA A 145 -3.06 25.62 -3.40
N VAL A 146 -2.22 24.69 -3.87
CA VAL A 146 -1.85 23.50 -3.09
C VAL A 146 -0.97 23.85 -1.89
N ILE A 147 -0.08 24.84 -1.99
CA ILE A 147 0.70 25.35 -0.86
C ILE A 147 -0.24 25.91 0.21
N LYS A 148 -1.20 26.75 -0.19
CA LYS A 148 -2.19 27.35 0.70
C LYS A 148 -3.08 26.31 1.36
N ALA A 149 -3.63 25.38 0.58
CA ALA A 149 -4.46 24.28 1.07
C ALA A 149 -3.68 23.38 2.06
N THR A 150 -2.42 23.07 1.76
CA THR A 150 -1.57 22.27 2.65
C THR A 150 -1.33 22.99 3.97
N LYS A 151 -1.01 24.29 3.95
CA LYS A 151 -0.86 25.10 5.17
C LYS A 151 -2.14 25.16 5.99
N ASP A 152 -3.28 25.38 5.32
CA ASP A 152 -4.58 25.46 5.97
C ASP A 152 -4.96 24.13 6.64
N SER A 153 -4.75 23.01 5.95
CA SER A 153 -4.99 21.67 6.48
C SER A 153 -4.17 21.35 7.72
N ASN A 154 -3.02 22.01 7.89
CA ASN A 154 -2.13 21.86 9.03
C ASN A 154 -2.31 22.95 10.11
N SER A 155 -3.16 23.95 9.89
CA SER A 155 -3.27 25.13 10.76
C SER A 155 -3.98 24.83 12.09
N ASN A 156 -4.88 23.85 12.12
CA ASN A 156 -5.63 23.49 13.32
C ASN A 156 -4.75 22.70 14.30
N LYS A 157 -4.36 23.33 15.42
CA LYS A 157 -3.48 22.72 16.43
C LYS A 157 -4.07 21.50 17.14
N VAL A 158 -5.40 21.30 17.09
CA VAL A 158 -6.08 20.18 17.77
C VAL A 158 -6.39 19.05 16.77
N LYS A 159 -6.90 19.41 15.57
CA LYS A 159 -7.32 18.45 14.53
C LYS A 159 -6.69 18.76 13.16
N SER A 160 -5.37 18.93 13.14
CA SER A 160 -4.59 19.04 11.90
C SER A 160 -4.67 17.76 11.08
N LEU A 161 -4.74 17.88 9.76
CA LEU A 161 -4.67 16.74 8.85
C LEU A 161 -3.30 16.03 8.91
N ASN A 162 -2.22 16.81 9.06
CA ASN A 162 -0.82 16.35 9.07
C ASN A 162 -0.49 15.38 7.92
N ALA A 163 -0.99 15.66 6.71
CA ALA A 163 -0.74 14.81 5.54
C ALA A 163 0.67 15.02 4.97
N ILE A 164 1.12 16.27 4.86
CA ILE A 164 2.46 16.66 4.39
C ILE A 164 3.27 17.21 5.57
N VAL A 165 4.46 16.66 5.80
CA VAL A 165 5.33 16.99 6.95
C VAL A 165 6.57 17.80 6.58
N GLN A 166 6.93 17.81 5.30
CA GLN A 166 7.95 18.70 4.76
C GLN A 166 7.47 19.25 3.42
N MET A 167 7.53 20.56 3.28
CA MET A 167 7.13 21.31 2.08
C MET A 167 8.11 22.47 1.92
N LYS A 168 8.70 22.65 0.72
CA LYS A 168 9.56 23.79 0.41
C LYS A 168 8.90 24.62 -0.70
N GLU A 169 8.30 25.75 -0.32
CA GLU A 169 7.48 26.56 -1.22
C GLU A 169 8.25 27.03 -2.45
N ASP A 170 9.47 27.52 -2.28
CA ASP A 170 10.31 27.98 -3.39
C ASP A 170 10.59 26.87 -4.41
N ASP A 171 10.79 25.64 -3.94
CA ASP A 171 11.01 24.46 -4.79
C ASP A 171 9.74 24.07 -5.56
N ILE A 172 8.57 24.12 -4.91
CA ILE A 172 7.28 23.84 -5.55
C ILE A 172 6.96 24.90 -6.61
N LEU A 173 7.14 26.18 -6.27
CA LEU A 173 6.90 27.30 -7.18
C LEU A 173 7.88 27.28 -8.36
N GLN A 174 9.14 26.89 -8.15
CA GLN A 174 10.11 26.74 -9.23
C GLN A 174 9.71 25.61 -10.19
N GLN A 175 9.35 24.43 -9.68
CA GLN A 175 8.84 23.32 -10.51
C GLN A 175 7.61 23.75 -11.32
N ALA A 176 6.72 24.52 -10.70
CA ALA A 176 5.50 25.01 -11.33
C ALA A 176 5.77 26.00 -12.46
N LYS A 177 6.68 26.96 -12.26
CA LYS A 177 7.13 27.90 -13.30
C LYS A 177 7.72 27.17 -14.50
N GLU A 178 8.58 26.19 -14.25
CA GLU A 178 9.16 25.37 -15.31
C GLU A 178 8.09 24.59 -16.09
N SER A 179 7.06 24.09 -15.40
CA SER A 179 5.91 23.44 -16.05
C SER A 179 5.05 24.43 -16.85
N SER A 180 4.72 25.60 -16.28
CA SER A 180 4.01 26.67 -17.00
C SER A 180 4.71 27.04 -18.31
N GLU A 181 6.04 27.18 -18.29
CA GLU A 181 6.83 27.47 -19.49
C GLU A 181 6.79 26.32 -20.51
N ARG A 182 6.79 25.06 -20.05
CA ARG A 182 6.60 23.92 -20.97
C ARG A 182 5.23 23.93 -21.63
N TYR A 183 4.16 24.25 -20.91
CA TYR A 183 2.83 24.41 -21.49
C TYR A 183 2.76 25.56 -22.49
N LYS A 184 3.29 26.74 -22.15
CA LYS A 184 3.37 27.90 -23.06
C LYS A 184 4.09 27.57 -24.37
N ASN A 185 5.11 26.72 -24.31
CA ASN A 185 5.95 26.35 -25.45
C ASN A 185 5.55 25.02 -26.13
N ASN A 186 4.46 24.36 -25.71
CA ASN A 186 4.03 23.04 -26.19
C ASN A 186 5.13 21.95 -26.08
N ARG A 187 5.85 21.91 -24.95
CA ARG A 187 6.96 20.97 -24.66
C ARG A 187 6.74 20.23 -23.34
N THR A 188 5.52 19.74 -23.10
CA THR A 188 5.19 19.00 -21.88
C THR A 188 6.01 17.71 -21.78
N LEU A 189 6.40 17.32 -20.57
CA LEU A 189 7.23 16.14 -20.32
C LEU A 189 6.46 14.81 -20.35
N GLY A 190 5.15 14.82 -20.11
CA GLY A 190 4.34 13.61 -20.09
C GLY A 190 2.98 13.84 -19.43
N PRO A 191 2.29 12.76 -19.01
CA PRO A 191 0.90 12.81 -18.56
C PRO A 191 0.74 13.44 -17.17
N LEU A 192 1.83 13.70 -16.46
CA LEU A 192 1.83 14.31 -15.13
C LEU A 192 2.45 15.71 -15.12
N ASP A 193 2.71 16.33 -16.28
CA ASP A 193 3.37 17.65 -16.31
C ASP A 193 2.55 18.72 -15.56
N GLY A 194 3.11 19.21 -14.46
CA GLY A 194 2.48 20.20 -13.57
C GLY A 194 1.44 19.62 -12.62
N VAL A 195 1.20 18.30 -12.64
CA VAL A 195 0.26 17.63 -11.73
C VAL A 195 0.87 17.52 -10.33
N PRO A 196 0.19 17.98 -9.26
CA PRO A 196 0.68 17.84 -7.89
C PRO A 196 0.82 16.37 -7.47
N VAL A 197 1.98 15.99 -6.91
CA VAL A 197 2.23 14.64 -6.38
C VAL A 197 2.89 14.70 -5.00
N ALA A 198 2.35 13.94 -4.05
CA ALA A 198 2.96 13.77 -2.72
C ALA A 198 3.84 12.51 -2.66
N VAL A 199 4.92 12.55 -1.88
CA VAL A 199 5.89 11.44 -1.82
C VAL A 199 6.10 11.02 -0.37
N LYS A 200 5.83 9.75 -0.03
CA LYS A 200 6.05 9.24 1.33
C LYS A 200 7.48 9.47 1.83
N ASP A 201 7.62 9.79 3.12
CA ASP A 201 8.89 10.19 3.75
C ASP A 201 9.94 9.07 3.98
N GLU A 202 9.96 8.07 3.09
CA GLU A 202 11.00 7.05 3.00
C GLU A 202 11.69 7.03 1.63
N VAL A 203 11.34 7.97 0.75
CA VAL A 203 11.96 8.16 -0.56
C VAL A 203 12.71 9.48 -0.59
N ASP A 204 13.94 9.45 -1.12
CA ASP A 204 14.79 10.62 -1.25
C ASP A 204 14.25 11.55 -2.36
N ILE A 205 14.00 12.81 -2.00
CA ILE A 205 13.80 13.93 -2.92
C ILE A 205 14.98 14.87 -2.69
N LYS A 206 15.69 15.24 -3.76
CA LYS A 206 16.80 16.19 -3.70
C LYS A 206 16.37 17.45 -2.98
N GLY A 207 17.18 17.86 -2.00
CA GLY A 207 16.91 19.03 -1.19
C GLY A 207 15.87 18.82 -0.09
N TYR A 208 15.34 17.63 0.16
CA TYR A 208 14.49 17.34 1.33
C TYR A 208 15.19 16.34 2.26
N GLN A 209 14.79 16.33 3.53
CA GLN A 209 15.22 15.27 4.43
C GLN A 209 14.36 14.02 4.20
N THR A 210 14.99 12.84 4.28
CA THR A 210 14.26 11.57 4.34
C THR A 210 14.38 11.01 5.73
N THR A 211 13.29 11.12 6.48
CA THR A 211 13.33 10.90 7.92
C THR A 211 12.79 9.54 8.35
N PHE A 212 12.12 8.81 7.44
CA PHE A 212 11.39 7.57 7.74
C PHE A 212 10.36 7.76 8.85
N GLY A 213 9.70 8.92 8.89
CA GLY A 213 8.77 9.27 9.97
C GLY A 213 9.44 9.50 11.32
N THR A 214 10.74 9.80 11.37
CA THR A 214 11.47 10.15 12.60
C THR A 214 11.89 11.62 12.60
N LYS A 215 12.35 12.19 13.72
CA LYS A 215 13.07 13.48 13.68
C LYS A 215 14.59 13.34 13.59
N PHE A 216 15.14 12.28 14.17
CA PHE A 216 16.58 12.16 14.34
C PHE A 216 17.29 11.62 13.09
N ILE A 217 16.67 10.74 12.29
CA ILE A 217 17.32 10.21 11.08
C ILE A 217 17.52 11.33 10.05
N GLY A 218 16.51 12.19 9.87
CA GLY A 218 16.59 13.37 9.00
C GLY A 218 17.77 14.27 9.39
N ASN A 219 17.86 14.64 10.67
CA ASN A 219 18.96 15.47 11.18
C ASN A 219 20.35 14.84 11.01
N LEU A 220 20.46 13.52 11.10
CA LEU A 220 21.74 12.81 10.92
C LEU A 220 22.16 12.70 9.44
N ARG A 221 21.20 12.56 8.54
CA ARG A 221 21.45 12.42 7.09
C ARG A 221 21.59 13.77 6.39
N GLY A 222 20.92 14.81 6.89
CA GLY A 222 20.73 16.08 6.21
C GLY A 222 19.82 15.95 4.98
N ASP A 223 19.77 17.00 4.18
CA ASP A 223 19.01 17.03 2.92
C ASP A 223 19.65 16.07 1.91
N ALA A 224 18.81 15.26 1.24
CA ALA A 224 19.24 14.36 0.19
C ALA A 224 19.89 15.15 -0.96
N LYS A 225 20.99 14.62 -1.49
CA LYS A 225 21.76 15.28 -2.56
C LYS A 225 21.26 14.96 -3.96
N GLU A 226 20.53 13.85 -4.08
CA GLU A 226 20.00 13.32 -5.33
C GLU A 226 18.59 12.77 -5.10
N ASP A 227 17.81 12.70 -6.17
CA ASP A 227 16.50 12.05 -6.16
C ASP A 227 16.66 10.54 -6.14
N GLY A 228 15.78 9.85 -5.40
CA GLY A 228 15.63 8.40 -5.53
C GLY A 228 15.03 8.02 -6.89
N THR A 229 15.23 6.76 -7.33
CA THR A 229 14.78 6.28 -8.64
C THR A 229 13.31 6.60 -8.96
N LEU A 230 12.41 6.38 -7.99
CA LEU A 230 10.98 6.63 -8.17
C LEU A 230 10.67 8.11 -8.35
N VAL A 231 11.42 8.99 -7.68
CA VAL A 231 11.29 10.44 -7.81
C VAL A 231 11.82 10.91 -9.16
N ILE A 232 12.94 10.34 -9.63
CA ILE A 232 13.44 10.58 -11.00
C ILE A 232 12.37 10.27 -12.04
N LYS A 233 11.71 9.10 -11.94
CA LYS A 233 10.64 8.70 -12.86
C LYS A 233 9.44 9.67 -12.80
N LEU A 234 9.02 10.10 -11.61
CA LEU A 234 7.95 11.10 -11.46
C LEU A 234 8.33 12.44 -12.12
N ARG A 235 9.56 12.92 -11.91
CA ARG A 235 10.05 14.16 -12.56
C ARG A 235 10.14 14.03 -14.07
N GLN A 236 10.55 12.87 -14.60
CA GLN A 236 10.57 12.59 -16.04
C GLN A 236 9.16 12.63 -16.65
N ALA A 237 8.13 12.24 -15.90
CA ALA A 237 6.73 12.39 -16.32
C ALA A 237 6.17 13.81 -16.11
N GLY A 238 6.98 14.75 -15.58
CA GLY A 238 6.64 16.14 -15.33
C GLY A 238 5.93 16.46 -14.00
N ALA A 239 5.82 15.48 -13.09
CA ALA A 239 5.11 15.66 -11.83
C ALA A 239 5.69 16.82 -10.98
N MET A 240 4.81 17.64 -10.42
CA MET A 240 5.15 18.69 -9.47
C MET A 240 5.11 18.12 -8.05
N LEU A 241 6.29 17.95 -7.42
CA LEU A 241 6.38 17.29 -6.12
C LEU A 241 6.04 18.27 -5.00
N VAL A 242 4.93 18.03 -4.29
CA VAL A 242 4.42 18.90 -3.22
C VAL A 242 5.21 18.73 -1.92
N GLY A 243 5.91 17.61 -1.73
CA GLY A 243 6.79 17.40 -0.60
C GLY A 243 6.69 16.00 0.02
N LYS A 244 7.16 15.88 1.27
CA LYS A 244 7.22 14.62 2.00
C LYS A 244 5.92 14.38 2.76
N ALA A 245 5.20 13.31 2.39
CA ALA A 245 4.00 12.87 3.07
C ALA A 245 4.34 12.16 4.38
N ASN A 246 3.49 12.37 5.40
CA ASN A 246 3.60 11.74 6.70
C ASN A 246 3.53 10.21 6.59
N MET A 247 4.09 9.53 7.58
CA MET A 247 4.05 8.08 7.65
C MET A 247 4.10 7.59 9.09
N HIS A 248 3.64 6.36 9.32
CA HIS A 248 3.93 5.67 10.57
C HIS A 248 5.45 5.45 10.69
N GLU A 249 6.02 5.70 11.87
CA GLU A 249 7.48 5.67 12.10
C GLU A 249 8.11 4.36 11.58
N CYS A 250 9.17 4.48 10.77
CA CYS A 250 9.93 3.38 10.16
C CYS A 250 9.10 2.37 9.34
N GLY A 251 7.87 2.71 9.01
CA GLY A 251 6.97 1.82 8.30
C GLY A 251 6.41 0.65 9.13
N ILE A 252 6.67 0.60 10.44
CA ILE A 252 6.35 -0.55 11.32
C ILE A 252 5.07 -0.35 12.13
N GLY A 253 3.99 0.01 11.44
CA GLY A 253 2.65 0.10 12.04
C GLY A 253 1.57 0.44 11.01
N THR A 254 0.33 0.11 11.33
CA THR A 254 -0.80 0.10 10.38
C THR A 254 -1.86 1.16 10.68
N THR A 255 -1.64 2.04 11.66
CA THR A 255 -2.58 3.10 12.05
C THR A 255 -2.25 4.48 11.45
N GLY A 256 -0.98 4.73 11.14
CA GLY A 256 -0.52 6.06 10.76
C GLY A 256 -0.15 6.99 11.92
N TYR A 257 -0.15 6.49 13.16
CA TYR A 257 0.37 7.22 14.32
C TYR A 257 1.84 7.65 14.14
N ASN A 258 2.14 8.89 14.51
CA ASN A 258 3.50 9.40 14.52
C ASN A 258 3.64 10.50 15.58
N TRP A 259 4.49 10.33 16.59
CA TRP A 259 4.66 11.33 17.65
C TRP A 259 5.62 12.47 17.27
N HIS A 260 6.41 12.30 16.20
CA HIS A 260 7.41 13.27 15.78
C HIS A 260 6.73 14.40 15.02
N PHE A 261 5.80 14.04 14.14
CA PHE A 261 5.08 14.97 13.27
C PHE A 261 3.60 15.13 13.64
N GLY A 262 3.11 14.35 14.59
CA GLY A 262 1.69 14.21 14.89
C GLY A 262 1.03 13.14 14.00
N PRO A 263 -0.07 12.50 14.47
CA PRO A 263 -0.80 11.54 13.66
C PRO A 263 -1.42 12.24 12.45
N SER A 264 -1.43 11.56 11.30
CA SER A 264 -2.24 11.99 10.16
C SER A 264 -3.67 11.51 10.33
N ARG A 265 -4.63 12.41 10.15
CA ARG A 265 -6.06 12.19 10.45
C ARG A 265 -6.86 11.85 9.19
N ASN A 266 -7.86 10.99 9.31
CA ASN A 266 -8.67 10.55 8.18
C ASN A 266 -9.56 11.70 7.66
N PRO A 267 -9.47 12.09 6.37
CA PRO A 267 -10.28 13.18 5.82
C PRO A 267 -11.80 12.99 5.92
N HIS A 268 -12.29 11.74 5.95
CA HIS A 268 -13.72 11.45 6.15
C HIS A 268 -14.14 11.67 7.61
N ASN A 269 -13.24 11.46 8.56
CA ASN A 269 -13.51 11.71 9.98
C ASN A 269 -12.20 11.94 10.77
N LEU A 270 -11.95 13.18 11.18
CA LEU A 270 -10.70 13.58 11.84
C LEU A 270 -10.47 12.97 13.23
N ASN A 271 -11.45 12.26 13.79
CA ASN A 271 -11.27 11.48 15.02
C ASN A 271 -10.73 10.06 14.75
N HIS A 272 -10.56 9.67 13.48
CA HIS A 272 -10.12 8.33 13.11
C HIS A 272 -8.73 8.35 12.45
N PHE A 273 -8.02 7.25 12.63
CA PHE A 273 -6.76 6.99 11.98
C PHE A 273 -6.95 6.87 10.46
N THR A 274 -5.92 7.29 9.72
CA THR A 274 -5.83 7.12 8.26
C THR A 274 -5.52 5.69 7.86
N GLY A 275 -4.97 4.89 8.78
CA GLY A 275 -4.25 3.69 8.42
C GLY A 275 -2.78 3.99 8.13
N GLY A 276 -1.98 2.94 7.98
CA GLY A 276 -0.55 3.08 7.85
C GLY A 276 0.11 1.91 7.11
N SER A 277 1.38 2.06 6.75
CA SER A 277 2.24 3.17 7.15
C SER A 277 2.21 4.40 6.22
N SER A 278 1.62 4.34 5.03
CA SER A 278 1.52 5.49 4.09
C SER A 278 0.37 6.45 4.45
N SER A 279 0.31 6.87 5.71
CA SER A 279 -0.79 7.64 6.30
C SER A 279 -1.01 8.99 5.62
N GLY A 280 0.05 9.78 5.49
CA GLY A 280 0.00 11.09 4.85
C GLY A 280 -0.27 11.01 3.35
N SER A 281 0.23 9.97 2.67
CA SER A 281 -0.03 9.76 1.24
C SER A 281 -1.52 9.53 0.96
N ALA A 282 -2.19 8.65 1.73
CA ALA A 282 -3.64 8.47 1.63
C ALA A 282 -4.41 9.74 1.98
N ALA A 283 -4.03 10.40 3.08
CA ALA A 283 -4.72 11.59 3.56
C ALA A 283 -4.63 12.76 2.57
N ALA A 284 -3.46 12.96 1.94
CA ALA A 284 -3.27 14.01 0.94
C ALA A 284 -4.18 13.80 -0.29
N VAL A 285 -4.29 12.54 -0.75
CA VAL A 285 -5.17 12.19 -1.87
C VAL A 285 -6.64 12.34 -1.48
N ALA A 286 -7.03 11.74 -0.35
CA ALA A 286 -8.42 11.75 0.11
C ALA A 286 -8.91 13.16 0.44
N ALA A 287 -8.05 14.06 0.91
CA ALA A 287 -8.39 15.46 1.17
C ALA A 287 -8.35 16.36 -0.09
N GLY A 288 -8.05 15.83 -1.27
CA GLY A 288 -8.00 16.61 -2.52
C GLY A 288 -6.77 17.51 -2.68
N LEU A 289 -5.76 17.38 -1.81
CA LEU A 289 -4.51 18.16 -1.93
C LEU A 289 -3.72 17.76 -3.17
N VAL A 290 -3.72 16.46 -3.50
CA VAL A 290 -3.05 15.91 -4.69
C VAL A 290 -3.92 14.81 -5.31
N PRO A 291 -3.97 14.63 -6.64
CA PRO A 291 -4.66 13.50 -7.26
C PRO A 291 -3.89 12.18 -7.12
N LEU A 292 -2.58 12.24 -6.89
CA LEU A 292 -1.67 11.09 -6.87
C LEU A 292 -0.60 11.26 -5.78
N ALA A 293 -0.28 10.17 -5.09
CA ALA A 293 0.80 10.10 -4.13
C ALA A 293 1.58 8.80 -4.27
N LEU A 294 2.87 8.83 -3.93
CA LEU A 294 3.70 7.64 -3.79
C LEU A 294 3.56 7.08 -2.37
N GLY A 295 3.33 5.77 -2.26
CA GLY A 295 3.35 5.02 -1.02
C GLY A 295 4.28 3.81 -1.10
N PHE A 296 4.27 3.02 -0.03
CA PHE A 296 5.08 1.81 0.08
C PHE A 296 4.38 0.77 0.94
N ASP A 297 4.44 -0.50 0.54
CA ASP A 297 3.63 -1.59 1.09
C ASP A 297 4.51 -2.81 1.42
N GLY A 298 4.82 -2.96 2.72
CA GLY A 298 5.51 -4.14 3.28
C GLY A 298 4.56 -5.16 3.93
N GLY A 299 3.38 -4.70 4.29
CA GLY A 299 2.35 -5.44 5.01
C GLY A 299 1.01 -4.71 4.91
N GLY A 300 0.68 -4.21 3.72
CA GLY A 300 -0.56 -3.49 3.43
C GLY A 300 -0.43 -1.97 3.47
N SER A 301 0.78 -1.43 3.65
CA SER A 301 0.98 -0.01 3.91
C SER A 301 0.59 0.95 2.77
N ILE A 302 0.22 0.46 1.58
CA ILE A 302 -0.52 1.23 0.56
C ILE A 302 -2.02 0.91 0.65
N ARG A 303 -2.37 -0.37 0.63
CA ARG A 303 -3.75 -0.85 0.53
C ARG A 303 -4.62 -0.53 1.75
N ILE A 304 -4.08 -0.68 2.95
CA ILE A 304 -4.75 -0.37 4.23
C ILE A 304 -5.14 1.11 4.26
N PRO A 305 -4.21 2.08 4.21
CA PRO A 305 -4.60 3.48 4.27
C PRO A 305 -5.42 3.94 3.06
N ALA A 306 -5.24 3.35 1.88
CA ALA A 306 -6.12 3.61 0.75
C ALA A 306 -7.57 3.19 1.05
N GLY A 307 -7.76 1.97 1.56
CA GLY A 307 -9.07 1.45 1.91
C GLY A 307 -9.77 2.22 3.03
N LEU A 308 -9.02 2.63 4.04
CA LEU A 308 -9.56 3.38 5.18
C LEU A 308 -9.86 4.84 4.85
N CYS A 309 -9.14 5.45 3.91
CA CYS A 309 -9.36 6.83 3.46
C CYS A 309 -10.22 6.96 2.20
N GLY A 310 -10.70 5.84 1.63
CA GLY A 310 -11.61 5.88 0.47
C GLY A 310 -10.93 6.28 -0.84
N VAL A 311 -9.67 5.93 -1.03
CA VAL A 311 -8.90 6.18 -2.27
C VAL A 311 -8.39 4.88 -2.86
N VAL A 312 -7.86 4.92 -4.08
CA VAL A 312 -7.30 3.74 -4.74
C VAL A 312 -5.83 3.56 -4.32
N GLY A 313 -5.45 2.35 -3.97
CA GLY A 313 -4.06 2.02 -3.59
C GLY A 313 -3.58 0.77 -4.30
N LEU A 314 -2.56 0.90 -5.16
CA LEU A 314 -1.96 -0.22 -5.87
C LEU A 314 -0.65 -0.65 -5.21
N LYS A 315 -0.57 -1.93 -4.88
CA LYS A 315 0.68 -2.65 -4.63
C LYS A 315 1.09 -3.42 -5.89
N PRO A 316 2.12 -2.98 -6.63
CA PRO A 316 2.63 -3.72 -7.78
C PRO A 316 3.22 -5.09 -7.39
N THR A 317 3.50 -5.92 -8.39
CA THR A 317 4.31 -7.14 -8.22
C THR A 317 5.66 -6.77 -7.61
N PHE A 318 6.23 -7.68 -6.80
CA PHE A 318 7.57 -7.50 -6.26
C PHE A 318 8.57 -7.12 -7.37
N LYS A 319 9.41 -6.11 -7.11
CA LYS A 319 10.40 -5.54 -8.04
C LYS A 319 9.85 -4.89 -9.31
N ARG A 320 8.53 -4.82 -9.51
CA ARG A 320 7.94 -4.12 -10.66
C ARG A 320 8.27 -2.63 -10.66
N CYS A 321 8.31 -2.02 -9.49
CA CYS A 321 8.83 -0.67 -9.26
C CYS A 321 10.18 -0.78 -8.53
N ASP A 322 11.19 -0.08 -9.03
CA ASP A 322 12.54 -0.18 -8.45
C ASP A 322 12.60 0.44 -7.05
N MET A 323 13.18 -0.31 -6.12
CA MET A 323 13.24 -0.01 -4.70
C MET A 323 14.70 0.04 -4.28
N ASN A 324 15.30 1.23 -4.31
CA ASN A 324 16.66 1.46 -3.82
C ASN A 324 16.68 1.70 -2.29
N SER A 325 15.91 0.93 -1.53
CA SER A 325 15.88 1.00 -0.05
C SER A 325 16.70 -0.12 0.56
N PRO A 326 17.55 0.14 1.58
CA PRO A 326 18.27 -0.88 2.35
C PRO A 326 17.37 -1.63 3.36
N ILE A 327 16.05 -1.50 3.29
CA ILE A 327 15.12 -1.91 4.36
C ILE A 327 13.91 -2.65 3.76
N GLY A 328 13.49 -3.76 4.37
CA GLY A 328 12.29 -4.52 3.96
C GLY A 328 12.38 -5.16 2.57
N HIS A 329 13.55 -5.73 2.26
CA HIS A 329 13.96 -6.15 0.92
C HIS A 329 13.08 -7.18 0.23
N SER A 330 12.40 -8.05 0.96
CA SER A 330 11.63 -9.15 0.36
C SER A 330 10.12 -9.05 0.55
N CYS A 331 9.63 -8.03 1.25
CA CYS A 331 8.19 -7.76 1.41
C CYS A 331 7.77 -6.37 0.95
N GLY A 332 8.72 -5.45 0.72
CA GLY A 332 8.46 -4.06 0.37
C GLY A 332 8.11 -3.84 -1.10
N HIS A 333 7.09 -3.02 -1.34
CA HIS A 333 6.60 -2.67 -2.68
C HIS A 333 6.27 -1.18 -2.74
N PRO A 334 7.02 -0.36 -3.49
CA PRO A 334 6.59 0.99 -3.81
C PRO A 334 5.43 0.97 -4.82
N GLY A 335 4.49 1.89 -4.68
CA GLY A 335 3.32 1.94 -5.55
C GLY A 335 2.48 3.22 -5.40
N PRO A 336 1.60 3.48 -6.36
CA PRO A 336 0.78 4.69 -6.38
C PRO A 336 -0.45 4.56 -5.47
N MET A 337 -0.87 5.70 -4.93
CA MET A 337 -2.14 5.94 -4.26
C MET A 337 -2.81 7.11 -4.97
N ALA A 338 -4.06 6.97 -5.39
CA ALA A 338 -4.69 7.97 -6.26
C ALA A 338 -6.19 8.10 -6.04
N CYS A 339 -6.75 9.23 -6.49
CA CYS A 339 -8.17 9.53 -6.32
C CYS A 339 -9.09 8.76 -7.29
N SER A 340 -8.52 8.11 -8.30
CA SER A 340 -9.21 7.24 -9.25
C SER A 340 -8.34 6.04 -9.64
N VAL A 341 -8.98 4.98 -10.16
CA VAL A 341 -8.28 3.79 -10.69
C VAL A 341 -7.41 4.16 -11.88
N LYS A 342 -7.87 5.10 -12.72
CA LYS A 342 -7.09 5.57 -13.87
C LYS A 342 -5.83 6.33 -13.44
N ASP A 343 -5.93 7.21 -12.44
CA ASP A 343 -4.76 7.92 -11.92
C ASP A 343 -3.76 6.96 -11.25
N ALA A 344 -4.25 5.92 -10.55
CA ALA A 344 -3.40 4.86 -10.00
C ALA A 344 -2.70 4.08 -11.12
N ALA A 345 -3.37 3.82 -12.25
CA ALA A 345 -2.79 3.17 -13.42
C ALA A 345 -1.73 4.03 -14.12
N ILE A 346 -1.97 5.34 -14.27
CA ILE A 346 -0.97 6.29 -14.78
C ILE A 346 0.26 6.32 -13.85
N GLY A 347 0.05 6.48 -12.54
CA GLY A 347 1.12 6.47 -11.56
C GLY A 347 1.92 5.16 -11.59
N TYR A 348 1.26 4.03 -11.77
CA TYR A 348 1.90 2.73 -11.94
C TYR A 348 2.80 2.70 -13.17
N ALA A 349 2.27 3.10 -14.33
CA ALA A 349 3.02 3.10 -15.57
C ALA A 349 4.24 4.02 -15.54
N VAL A 350 4.16 5.14 -14.81
CA VAL A 350 5.30 6.03 -14.56
C VAL A 350 6.35 5.37 -13.65
N LEU A 351 5.94 4.72 -12.56
CA LEU A 351 6.86 4.19 -11.54
C LEU A 351 7.50 2.85 -11.94
N ALA A 352 6.75 2.02 -12.66
CA ALA A 352 7.10 0.64 -12.94
C ALA A 352 8.12 0.51 -14.09
N GLY A 353 8.64 -0.69 -14.26
CA GLY A 353 9.53 -1.06 -15.35
C GLY A 353 11.02 -1.02 -14.99
N PRO A 354 11.87 -1.60 -15.86
CA PRO A 354 13.29 -1.77 -15.61
C PRO A 354 13.99 -0.45 -15.27
N ASN A 355 15.01 -0.51 -14.42
CA ASN A 355 15.92 0.60 -14.19
C ASN A 355 17.29 0.23 -14.79
N GLU A 356 17.67 0.86 -15.90
CA GLU A 356 18.98 0.62 -16.54
C GLU A 356 20.15 1.03 -15.63
N LYS A 357 19.93 2.02 -14.76
CA LYS A 357 20.87 2.48 -13.73
C LYS A 357 20.68 1.76 -12.40
N ALA A 358 19.97 0.63 -12.39
CA ALA A 358 19.81 -0.22 -11.22
C ALA A 358 21.18 -0.50 -10.58
N ASN A 359 21.29 -0.28 -9.28
CA ASN A 359 22.47 -0.72 -8.52
C ASN A 359 22.55 -2.26 -8.50
N GLU A 360 23.68 -2.80 -8.05
CA GLU A 360 23.87 -4.26 -7.99
C GLU A 360 22.78 -4.98 -7.18
N ARG A 361 22.22 -4.33 -6.15
CA ARG A 361 21.10 -4.86 -5.33
C ARG A 361 19.80 -5.03 -6.11
N SER A 362 19.62 -4.27 -7.18
CA SER A 362 18.45 -4.32 -8.06
C SER A 362 18.67 -5.27 -9.24
N LYS A 363 19.93 -5.61 -9.55
CA LYS A 363 20.34 -6.57 -10.58
C LYS A 363 20.35 -8.03 -10.12
N HIS A 364 20.36 -8.30 -8.81
CA HIS A 364 20.62 -9.63 -8.23
C HIS A 364 19.43 -10.59 -8.12
N VAL A 365 18.27 -10.31 -8.73
CA VAL A 365 17.08 -11.19 -8.61
C VAL A 365 17.07 -12.34 -9.63
N GLY A 366 17.98 -12.33 -10.61
CA GLY A 366 18.14 -13.43 -11.59
C GLY A 366 16.96 -13.64 -12.56
N ILE A 367 15.90 -12.83 -12.47
CA ILE A 367 14.68 -12.93 -13.30
C ILE A 367 14.45 -11.60 -14.02
N PRO A 368 14.23 -11.60 -15.35
CA PRO A 368 13.94 -10.39 -16.09
C PRO A 368 12.55 -9.84 -15.69
N ILE A 369 12.49 -8.56 -15.34
CA ILE A 369 11.23 -7.87 -15.05
C ILE A 369 10.57 -7.55 -16.40
N PRO A 370 9.32 -7.99 -16.67
CA PRO A 370 8.66 -7.67 -17.93
C PRO A 370 8.44 -6.16 -18.05
N PRO A 371 8.45 -5.59 -19.27
CA PRO A 371 8.08 -4.19 -19.46
C PRO A 371 6.61 -3.95 -19.09
N VAL A 372 6.27 -2.69 -18.89
CA VAL A 372 4.96 -2.28 -18.37
C VAL A 372 3.97 -2.09 -19.52
N HIS A 373 2.73 -2.53 -19.30
CA HIS A 373 1.60 -2.21 -20.16
C HIS A 373 0.29 -2.22 -19.36
N LEU A 374 -0.75 -1.64 -19.94
CA LEU A 374 -2.11 -1.61 -19.40
C LEU A 374 -3.15 -1.98 -20.48
N GLN A 375 -2.80 -2.86 -21.43
CA GLN A 375 -3.67 -3.15 -22.57
C GLN A 375 -5.01 -3.77 -22.19
N SER A 376 -5.07 -4.52 -21.09
CA SER A 376 -6.33 -5.12 -20.62
C SER A 376 -7.27 -4.11 -19.96
N TYR A 377 -6.80 -2.89 -19.66
CA TYR A 377 -7.59 -1.86 -19.01
C TYR A 377 -8.83 -1.53 -19.84
N SER A 378 -10.01 -1.79 -19.28
CA SER A 378 -11.30 -1.65 -19.98
C SER A 378 -12.45 -1.64 -18.98
N ASP A 379 -13.63 -1.24 -19.45
CA ASP A 379 -14.89 -1.22 -18.68
C ASP A 379 -15.66 -2.56 -18.79
N SER A 380 -14.97 -3.69 -18.99
CA SER A 380 -15.61 -5.01 -19.14
C SER A 380 -14.86 -6.10 -18.39
N VAL A 381 -15.57 -6.96 -17.65
CA VAL A 381 -15.01 -8.14 -16.96
C VAL A 381 -15.57 -9.46 -17.51
N LYS A 382 -16.20 -9.42 -18.68
CA LYS A 382 -16.88 -10.57 -19.27
C LYS A 382 -15.93 -11.77 -19.40
N GLY A 383 -16.33 -12.90 -18.80
CA GLY A 383 -15.61 -14.17 -18.87
C GLY A 383 -14.48 -14.33 -17.84
N LEU A 384 -14.09 -13.28 -17.11
CA LEU A 384 -13.09 -13.39 -16.05
C LEU A 384 -13.62 -14.24 -14.88
N LYS A 385 -12.76 -15.06 -14.30
CA LYS A 385 -13.06 -15.87 -13.13
C LYS A 385 -12.57 -15.15 -11.86
N ILE A 386 -13.49 -14.89 -10.94
CA ILE A 386 -13.25 -14.20 -9.68
C ILE A 386 -13.28 -15.24 -8.55
N GLY A 387 -12.12 -15.48 -7.93
CA GLY A 387 -11.98 -16.34 -6.77
C GLY A 387 -12.45 -15.67 -5.49
N VAL A 388 -13.33 -16.35 -4.75
CA VAL A 388 -13.77 -15.96 -3.40
C VAL A 388 -13.50 -17.12 -2.43
N PHE A 389 -12.75 -16.87 -1.36
CA PHE A 389 -12.64 -17.82 -0.25
C PHE A 389 -13.64 -17.39 0.83
N GLU A 390 -14.78 -18.08 0.90
CA GLU A 390 -15.96 -17.64 1.65
C GLU A 390 -15.69 -17.40 3.15
N GLU A 391 -15.09 -18.36 3.87
CA GLU A 391 -14.82 -18.18 5.30
C GLU A 391 -13.87 -17.00 5.57
N PHE A 392 -12.86 -16.83 4.73
CA PHE A 392 -11.93 -15.72 4.83
C PHE A 392 -12.63 -14.39 4.54
N PHE A 393 -13.40 -14.32 3.45
CA PHE A 393 -14.14 -13.14 3.02
C PHE A 393 -15.09 -12.64 4.12
N ASN A 394 -15.77 -13.58 4.80
CA ASN A 394 -16.74 -13.29 5.85
C ASN A 394 -16.12 -12.94 7.21
N ASP A 395 -14.79 -13.07 7.36
CA ASP A 395 -14.07 -12.72 8.59
C ASP A 395 -13.76 -11.21 8.66
N ALA A 396 -14.82 -10.41 8.56
CA ALA A 396 -14.80 -8.96 8.63
C ALA A 396 -16.10 -8.44 9.27
N HIS A 397 -16.14 -7.15 9.62
CA HIS A 397 -17.37 -6.52 10.08
C HIS A 397 -18.50 -6.71 9.05
N PRO A 398 -19.75 -7.06 9.46
CA PRO A 398 -20.83 -7.37 8.52
C PRO A 398 -21.09 -6.31 7.46
N GLU A 399 -21.07 -5.02 7.82
CA GLU A 399 -21.24 -3.93 6.85
C GLU A 399 -20.16 -3.92 5.74
N ILE A 400 -18.93 -4.35 6.07
CA ILE A 400 -17.83 -4.47 5.10
C ILE A 400 -18.09 -5.65 4.17
N VAL A 401 -18.48 -6.79 4.72
CA VAL A 401 -18.83 -8.00 3.96
C VAL A 401 -19.96 -7.67 2.98
N ASP A 402 -21.03 -7.04 3.45
CA ASP A 402 -22.19 -6.67 2.64
C ASP A 402 -21.84 -5.74 1.49
N ALA A 403 -21.03 -4.70 1.75
CA ALA A 403 -20.60 -3.77 0.71
C ALA A 403 -19.70 -4.45 -0.33
N CYS A 404 -18.77 -5.31 0.11
CA CYS A 404 -17.89 -6.05 -0.80
C CYS A 404 -18.67 -7.09 -1.62
N LEU A 405 -19.65 -7.79 -1.04
CA LEU A 405 -20.52 -8.71 -1.78
C LEU A 405 -21.36 -8.00 -2.84
N LYS A 406 -21.83 -6.76 -2.57
CA LYS A 406 -22.51 -5.94 -3.59
C LYS A 406 -21.58 -5.62 -4.77
N ALA A 407 -20.31 -5.31 -4.51
CA ALA A 407 -19.32 -5.10 -5.56
C ALA A 407 -19.05 -6.39 -6.37
N VAL A 408 -18.95 -7.56 -5.70
CA VAL A 408 -18.80 -8.86 -6.38
C VAL A 408 -20.02 -9.16 -7.27
N LYS A 409 -21.25 -8.97 -6.76
CA LYS A 409 -22.48 -9.14 -7.54
C LYS A 409 -22.55 -8.20 -8.75
N HIS A 410 -22.03 -6.98 -8.62
CA HIS A 410 -21.91 -6.06 -9.75
C HIS A 410 -20.94 -6.59 -10.82
N LEU A 411 -19.79 -7.13 -10.42
CA LEU A 411 -18.87 -7.75 -11.37
C LEU A 411 -19.48 -8.98 -12.08
N GLU A 412 -20.28 -9.78 -11.36
CA GLU A 412 -21.05 -10.88 -11.96
C GLU A 412 -22.08 -10.38 -12.98
N SER A 413 -22.79 -9.28 -12.70
CA SER A 413 -23.75 -8.71 -13.65
C SER A 413 -23.09 -8.15 -14.91
N LEU A 414 -21.80 -7.78 -14.83
CA LEU A 414 -20.95 -7.44 -15.97
C LEU A 414 -20.36 -8.67 -16.71
N GLY A 415 -20.72 -9.88 -16.29
CA GLY A 415 -20.37 -11.14 -16.96
C GLY A 415 -19.12 -11.84 -16.43
N ALA A 416 -18.59 -11.44 -15.27
CA ALA A 416 -17.61 -12.25 -14.57
C ALA A 416 -18.24 -13.54 -14.01
N LYS A 417 -17.42 -14.55 -13.72
CA LYS A 417 -17.82 -15.82 -13.11
C LYS A 417 -17.21 -15.93 -11.72
N VAL A 418 -18.03 -15.98 -10.68
CA VAL A 418 -17.53 -16.21 -9.32
C VAL A 418 -17.24 -17.70 -9.13
N VAL A 419 -16.06 -17.98 -8.57
CA VAL A 419 -15.56 -19.32 -8.29
C VAL A 419 -15.19 -19.38 -6.82
N MET A 420 -15.79 -20.30 -6.07
CA MET A 420 -15.37 -20.53 -4.69
C MET A 420 -14.01 -21.22 -4.69
N ILE A 421 -13.07 -20.69 -3.90
CA ILE A 421 -11.72 -21.21 -3.77
C ILE A 421 -11.37 -21.44 -2.30
N THR A 422 -10.28 -22.13 -2.07
CA THR A 422 -9.75 -22.42 -0.75
C THR A 422 -8.27 -22.08 -0.72
N ILE A 423 -7.82 -21.43 0.35
CA ILE A 423 -6.40 -21.15 0.60
C ILE A 423 -6.04 -21.73 1.97
N PRO A 424 -5.34 -22.88 2.04
CA PRO A 424 -4.98 -23.52 3.30
C PRO A 424 -3.85 -22.80 4.05
N HIS A 425 -3.65 -23.15 5.32
CA HIS A 425 -2.54 -22.69 6.19
C HIS A 425 -2.39 -21.16 6.31
N MET A 426 -3.51 -20.43 6.29
CA MET A 426 -3.54 -18.98 6.40
C MET A 426 -2.83 -18.47 7.67
N GLU A 427 -2.92 -19.18 8.79
CA GLU A 427 -2.21 -18.84 10.04
C GLU A 427 -0.70 -18.88 9.89
N GLN A 428 -0.16 -19.93 9.27
CA GLN A 428 1.26 -20.07 9.01
C GLN A 428 1.75 -18.99 8.06
N VAL A 429 0.96 -18.63 7.04
CA VAL A 429 1.27 -17.52 6.13
C VAL A 429 1.30 -16.18 6.86
N LYS A 430 0.33 -15.90 7.74
CA LYS A 430 0.31 -14.72 8.61
C LYS A 430 1.59 -14.65 9.45
N VAL A 431 1.95 -15.73 10.13
CA VAL A 431 3.13 -15.79 11.00
C VAL A 431 4.43 -15.65 10.18
N ALA A 432 4.54 -16.32 9.04
CA ALA A 432 5.71 -16.23 8.16
C ALA A 432 5.92 -14.81 7.61
N HIS A 433 4.83 -14.10 7.25
CA HIS A 433 4.89 -12.68 6.89
C HIS A 433 5.39 -11.83 8.06
N ALA A 434 4.75 -11.97 9.23
CA ALA A 434 5.10 -11.19 10.42
C ALA A 434 6.56 -11.38 10.84
N VAL A 435 7.07 -12.62 10.85
CA VAL A 435 8.47 -12.94 11.11
C VAL A 435 9.37 -12.28 10.07
N THR A 436 9.08 -12.47 8.78
CA THR A 436 9.96 -11.98 7.72
C THR A 436 10.06 -10.46 7.71
N VAL A 437 8.91 -9.75 7.70
CA VAL A 437 8.91 -8.29 7.63
C VAL A 437 9.50 -7.67 8.88
N SER A 438 9.21 -8.21 10.07
CA SER A 438 9.73 -7.67 11.34
C SER A 438 11.23 -7.89 11.45
N SER A 439 11.75 -9.06 11.07
CA SER A 439 13.18 -9.35 11.07
C SER A 439 13.94 -8.43 10.10
N GLU A 440 13.44 -8.24 8.88
CA GLU A 440 14.09 -7.39 7.88
C GLU A 440 14.08 -5.91 8.26
N LEU A 441 12.94 -5.36 8.70
CA LEU A 441 12.86 -3.96 9.15
C LEU A 441 13.81 -3.73 10.34
N THR A 442 13.78 -4.63 11.33
CA THR A 442 14.63 -4.55 12.52
C THR A 442 16.11 -4.60 12.15
N ALA A 443 16.51 -5.51 11.24
CA ALA A 443 17.88 -5.60 10.76
C ALA A 443 18.31 -4.31 10.05
N GLY A 444 17.46 -3.75 9.18
CA GLY A 444 17.72 -2.51 8.45
C GLY A 444 17.90 -1.29 9.37
N TYR A 445 17.14 -1.21 10.47
CA TYR A 445 17.23 -0.11 11.44
C TYR A 445 18.17 -0.37 12.61
N ARG A 446 18.83 -1.54 12.70
CA ARG A 446 19.61 -1.97 13.89
C ARG A 446 20.63 -0.95 14.37
N LYS A 447 21.35 -0.30 13.45
CA LYS A 447 22.34 0.75 13.79
C LYS A 447 21.68 1.93 14.51
N TYR A 448 20.53 2.38 14.03
CA TYR A 448 19.78 3.47 14.64
C TYR A 448 19.13 3.02 15.94
N PHE A 449 18.52 1.84 15.95
CA PHE A 449 17.80 1.31 17.11
C PHE A 449 18.70 1.15 18.34
N LYS A 450 19.94 0.69 18.15
CA LYS A 450 20.93 0.60 19.24
C LYS A 450 21.32 1.96 19.80
N LYS A 451 21.53 2.97 18.94
CA LYS A 451 22.07 4.28 19.35
C LYS A 451 20.98 5.25 19.85
N PHE A 452 19.78 5.18 19.27
CA PHE A 452 18.70 6.15 19.47
C PHE A 452 17.44 5.51 20.02
N PHE A 453 17.57 4.44 20.80
CA PHE A 453 16.44 3.68 21.35
C PHE A 453 15.34 4.57 21.96
N ASN A 454 15.72 5.53 22.80
CA ASN A 454 14.78 6.44 23.47
C ASN A 454 14.18 7.52 22.53
N SER A 455 14.66 7.63 21.30
CA SER A 455 14.13 8.55 20.28
C SER A 455 13.08 7.90 19.37
N PHE A 456 12.96 6.57 19.36
CA PHE A 456 11.85 5.87 18.69
C PHE A 456 10.57 5.94 19.53
N THR A 457 9.41 5.89 18.88
CA THR A 457 8.11 5.69 19.54
C THR A 457 8.12 4.41 20.39
N PRO A 458 7.38 4.38 21.51
CA PRO A 458 7.24 3.16 22.30
C PRO A 458 6.72 1.95 21.51
N GLU A 459 5.80 2.17 20.56
CA GLU A 459 5.29 1.13 19.65
C GLU A 459 6.43 0.55 18.79
N THR A 460 7.20 1.39 18.11
CA THR A 460 8.34 0.95 17.29
C THR A 460 9.40 0.21 18.12
N ARG A 461 9.62 0.63 19.38
CA ARG A 461 10.52 -0.10 20.29
C ARG A 461 10.03 -1.50 20.60
N VAL A 462 8.74 -1.68 20.84
CA VAL A 462 8.14 -3.01 21.07
C VAL A 462 8.28 -3.86 19.81
N SER A 463 7.90 -3.33 18.65
CA SER A 463 7.96 -4.06 17.37
C SER A 463 9.38 -4.47 16.98
N PHE A 464 10.37 -3.58 17.09
CA PHE A 464 11.77 -3.93 16.83
C PHE A 464 12.35 -4.88 17.87
N THR A 465 11.96 -4.78 19.15
CA THR A 465 12.43 -5.74 20.16
C THR A 465 11.85 -7.14 19.89
N LEU A 466 10.59 -7.23 19.45
CA LEU A 466 10.01 -8.49 18.99
C LEU A 466 10.75 -9.03 17.76
N GLY A 467 11.06 -8.18 16.78
CA GLY A 467 11.85 -8.54 15.61
C GLY A 467 13.28 -9.03 15.94
N GLU A 468 13.95 -8.45 16.94
CA GLU A 468 15.25 -8.91 17.45
C GLU A 468 15.17 -10.30 18.12
N SER A 469 13.96 -10.75 18.50
CA SER A 469 13.73 -12.00 19.25
C SER A 469 13.47 -13.24 18.39
N PHE A 470 13.34 -13.08 17.07
CA PHE A 470 13.24 -14.20 16.14
C PHE A 470 14.65 -14.70 15.79
N ASP A 471 14.84 -16.02 15.90
CA ASP A 471 16.11 -16.67 15.56
C ASP A 471 16.19 -17.07 14.07
N SER A 472 17.36 -17.54 13.66
CA SER A 472 17.63 -17.96 12.29
C SER A 472 16.77 -19.16 11.86
N SER A 473 16.49 -20.10 12.76
CA SER A 473 15.60 -21.24 12.50
C SER A 473 14.18 -20.80 12.18
N THR A 474 13.63 -19.86 12.96
CA THR A 474 12.30 -19.30 12.76
C THR A 474 12.22 -18.53 11.44
N PHE A 475 13.26 -17.75 11.13
CA PHE A 475 13.33 -17.03 9.85
C PHE A 475 13.42 -17.99 8.65
N LEU A 476 14.22 -19.05 8.75
CA LEU A 476 14.35 -20.08 7.72
C LEU A 476 13.03 -20.82 7.48
N ALA A 477 12.32 -21.18 8.57
CA ALA A 477 10.99 -21.77 8.50
C ALA A 477 10.00 -20.83 7.78
N ALA A 478 10.03 -19.53 8.08
CA ALA A 478 9.20 -18.55 7.39
C ALA A 478 9.46 -18.51 5.87
N GLN A 479 10.70 -18.70 5.42
CA GLN A 479 11.03 -18.73 3.99
C GLN A 479 10.58 -20.02 3.30
N LYS A 480 10.53 -21.15 4.02
CA LYS A 480 9.91 -22.38 3.51
C LYS A 480 8.39 -22.21 3.38
N VAL A 481 7.75 -21.60 4.38
CA VAL A 481 6.31 -21.27 4.32
C VAL A 481 6.03 -20.28 3.18
N ARG A 482 6.92 -19.31 2.91
CA ARG A 482 6.82 -18.46 1.72
C ARG A 482 6.78 -19.29 0.45
N ARG A 483 7.69 -20.25 0.28
CA ARG A 483 7.68 -21.12 -0.92
C ARG A 483 6.35 -21.86 -1.06
N TYR A 484 5.88 -22.44 0.04
CA TYR A 484 4.59 -23.14 0.08
C TYR A 484 3.43 -22.22 -0.34
N ALA A 485 3.36 -21.03 0.26
CA ALA A 485 2.31 -20.05 -0.01
C ALA A 485 2.33 -19.57 -1.47
N THR A 486 3.50 -19.27 -2.02
CA THR A 486 3.66 -18.90 -3.44
C THR A 486 3.17 -20.01 -4.36
N SER A 487 3.51 -21.28 -4.07
CA SER A 487 3.11 -22.43 -4.88
C SER A 487 1.59 -22.67 -4.81
N THR A 488 1.02 -22.52 -3.61
CA THR A 488 -0.43 -22.63 -3.37
C THR A 488 -1.19 -21.56 -4.17
N LEU A 489 -0.71 -20.32 -4.18
CA LEU A 489 -1.35 -19.26 -4.97
C LEU A 489 -1.24 -19.51 -6.48
N GLU A 490 -0.09 -19.96 -6.99
CA GLU A 490 0.03 -20.31 -8.41
C GLU A 490 -0.99 -21.39 -8.81
N GLU A 491 -1.22 -22.39 -7.95
CA GLU A 491 -2.24 -23.41 -8.18
C GLU A 491 -3.66 -22.82 -8.14
N VAL A 492 -3.99 -21.98 -7.15
CA VAL A 492 -5.29 -21.30 -7.08
C VAL A 492 -5.55 -20.50 -8.35
N PHE A 493 -4.56 -19.76 -8.84
CA PHE A 493 -4.72 -18.97 -10.05
C PHE A 493 -4.90 -19.85 -11.31
N THR A 494 -4.54 -21.13 -11.34
CA THR A 494 -4.95 -22.01 -12.46
C THR A 494 -6.48 -22.08 -12.63
N LYS A 495 -7.22 -21.81 -11.55
CA LYS A 495 -8.68 -21.89 -11.49
C LYS A 495 -9.34 -20.51 -11.68
N VAL A 496 -8.66 -19.41 -11.33
CA VAL A 496 -9.21 -18.04 -11.32
C VAL A 496 -8.25 -16.99 -11.87
N ASP A 497 -8.77 -15.89 -12.39
CA ASP A 497 -7.95 -14.78 -12.91
C ASP A 497 -7.57 -13.79 -11.80
N VAL A 498 -8.49 -13.57 -10.85
CA VAL A 498 -8.27 -12.72 -9.68
C VAL A 498 -8.84 -13.37 -8.42
N ILE A 499 -8.30 -13.00 -7.26
CA ILE A 499 -8.88 -13.28 -5.94
C ILE A 499 -9.40 -11.97 -5.38
N VAL A 500 -10.58 -11.99 -4.76
CA VAL A 500 -11.18 -10.82 -4.11
C VAL A 500 -11.50 -11.08 -2.65
N SER A 501 -11.31 -10.04 -1.83
CA SER A 501 -11.67 -10.02 -0.41
C SER A 501 -11.94 -8.57 0.03
N PRO A 502 -12.49 -8.32 1.21
CA PRO A 502 -12.35 -7.01 1.84
C PRO A 502 -10.87 -6.60 1.91
N THR A 503 -10.59 -5.29 1.95
CA THR A 503 -9.20 -4.82 2.14
C THR A 503 -8.76 -4.91 3.60
N THR A 504 -9.67 -4.62 4.53
CA THR A 504 -9.47 -4.64 5.98
C THR A 504 -10.67 -5.29 6.65
N SER A 505 -10.49 -5.91 7.82
CA SER A 505 -11.61 -6.56 8.53
C SER A 505 -12.46 -5.57 9.35
N CYS A 506 -11.98 -4.35 9.53
CA CYS A 506 -12.66 -3.23 10.17
C CYS A 506 -12.42 -1.93 9.40
N THR A 507 -13.27 -0.93 9.63
CA THR A 507 -13.09 0.42 9.07
C THR A 507 -12.03 1.21 9.82
N ALA A 508 -11.84 2.48 9.43
CA ALA A 508 -10.86 3.36 10.04
C ALA A 508 -11.03 3.36 11.57
N PRO A 509 -10.01 2.96 12.35
CA PRO A 509 -10.17 2.91 13.80
C PRO A 509 -10.22 4.31 14.41
N GLU A 510 -10.99 4.46 15.48
CA GLU A 510 -11.05 5.70 16.23
C GLU A 510 -9.73 5.90 16.99
N MET A 511 -9.23 7.15 17.00
CA MET A 511 -8.05 7.51 17.78
C MET A 511 -8.43 7.56 19.26
N PRO A 512 -7.78 6.76 20.12
CA PRO A 512 -8.01 6.85 21.55
C PRO A 512 -7.66 8.23 22.10
N GLU A 513 -8.36 8.65 23.15
CA GLU A 513 -8.01 9.87 23.88
C GLU A 513 -6.57 9.80 24.41
N GLY A 514 -5.79 10.86 24.16
CA GLY A 514 -4.41 10.99 24.63
C GLY A 514 -3.40 10.13 23.87
N VAL A 515 -3.78 9.50 22.75
CA VAL A 515 -2.87 8.71 21.92
C VAL A 515 -1.67 9.53 21.45
N GLU A 516 -1.80 10.86 21.32
CA GLU A 516 -0.75 11.77 20.85
C GLU A 516 0.52 11.79 21.71
N LYS A 517 0.45 11.42 22.99
CA LYS A 517 1.61 11.55 23.91
C LYS A 517 2.63 10.44 23.71
N TYR A 518 2.18 9.18 23.66
CA TYR A 518 3.05 7.98 23.60
C TYR A 518 2.53 6.88 22.68
N GLY A 519 1.41 7.09 22.02
CA GLY A 519 0.82 6.12 21.10
C GLY A 519 0.08 5.00 21.82
N GLU A 520 -0.14 3.95 21.04
CA GLU A 520 -0.80 2.73 21.43
C GLU A 520 -0.03 1.55 20.83
N SER A 521 0.07 0.45 21.57
CA SER A 521 0.41 -0.85 21.00
C SER A 521 -0.82 -1.72 21.11
N ASN A 522 -1.45 -1.98 19.97
CA ASN A 522 -2.68 -2.76 19.86
C ASN A 522 -2.51 -3.77 18.71
N LEU A 523 -1.87 -4.89 19.03
CA LEU A 523 -1.54 -5.89 18.01
C LEU A 523 -2.79 -6.57 17.42
N SER A 524 -3.87 -6.69 18.19
CA SER A 524 -5.15 -7.20 17.69
C SER A 524 -5.74 -6.28 16.61
N GLN A 525 -5.70 -4.96 16.79
CA GLN A 525 -6.10 -4.00 15.76
C GLN A 525 -5.18 -4.08 14.53
N THR A 526 -3.86 -4.21 14.73
CA THR A 526 -2.91 -4.40 13.63
C THR A 526 -3.25 -5.64 12.80
N VAL A 527 -3.55 -6.78 13.43
CA VAL A 527 -3.96 -8.02 12.75
C VAL A 527 -5.28 -7.84 12.00
N ASN A 528 -6.27 -7.17 12.59
CA ASN A 528 -7.55 -6.90 11.94
C ASN A 528 -7.37 -6.05 10.65
N LEU A 529 -6.52 -5.03 10.70
CA LEU A 529 -6.21 -4.23 9.52
C LEU A 529 -5.42 -5.00 8.46
N MET A 530 -4.60 -5.98 8.85
CA MET A 530 -3.78 -6.77 7.93
C MET A 530 -4.42 -8.08 7.48
N ARG A 531 -5.61 -8.43 7.96
CA ARG A 531 -6.22 -9.77 7.81
C ARG A 531 -6.17 -10.29 6.36
N PHE A 532 -6.43 -9.40 5.40
CA PHE A 532 -6.51 -9.71 3.97
C PHE A 532 -5.21 -9.53 3.17
N ILE A 533 -4.11 -9.18 3.84
CA ILE A 533 -2.95 -8.57 3.19
C ILE A 533 -1.76 -9.52 3.07
N TYR A 534 -1.61 -10.46 4.02
CA TYR A 534 -0.40 -11.25 4.24
C TYR A 534 0.13 -11.95 2.98
N HIS A 535 -0.75 -12.61 2.22
CA HIS A 535 -0.42 -13.33 1.00
C HIS A 535 0.23 -12.42 -0.04
N GLY A 536 -0.33 -11.22 -0.26
CA GLY A 536 0.16 -10.29 -1.27
C GLY A 536 1.60 -9.83 -1.04
N ASN A 537 2.00 -9.61 0.22
CA ASN A 537 3.37 -9.21 0.54
C ASN A 537 4.31 -10.39 0.64
N LEU A 538 3.88 -11.50 1.27
CA LEU A 538 4.73 -12.67 1.44
C LEU A 538 5.06 -13.33 0.10
N CYS A 539 4.09 -13.38 -0.82
CA CYS A 539 4.21 -14.06 -2.11
C CYS A 539 4.52 -13.09 -3.26
N GLY A 540 4.47 -11.78 -3.04
CA GLY A 540 4.91 -10.77 -4.02
C GLY A 540 3.94 -10.49 -5.16
N ILE A 541 2.74 -11.10 -5.15
CA ILE A 541 1.70 -10.90 -6.16
C ILE A 541 1.11 -9.48 -6.10
N PRO A 542 0.67 -8.88 -7.23
CA PRO A 542 0.10 -7.53 -7.22
C PRO A 542 -1.26 -7.51 -6.51
N GLY A 543 -1.67 -6.33 -6.03
CA GLY A 543 -3.01 -6.13 -5.48
C GLY A 543 -3.42 -4.68 -5.42
N VAL A 544 -4.71 -4.40 -5.61
CA VAL A 544 -5.29 -3.06 -5.59
C VAL A 544 -6.45 -3.00 -4.60
N ALA A 545 -6.43 -1.99 -3.73
CA ALA A 545 -7.58 -1.61 -2.91
C ALA A 545 -8.39 -0.55 -3.67
N VAL A 546 -9.68 -0.81 -3.86
CA VAL A 546 -10.62 0.10 -4.54
C VAL A 546 -11.85 0.36 -3.66
N PRO A 547 -12.30 1.61 -3.49
CA PRO A 547 -13.50 1.91 -2.70
C PRO A 547 -14.74 1.19 -3.24
N VAL A 548 -15.60 0.70 -2.34
CA VAL A 548 -16.88 0.04 -2.66
C VAL A 548 -18.09 0.65 -1.95
N GLY A 549 -17.87 1.70 -1.16
CA GLY A 549 -18.92 2.41 -0.45
C GLY A 549 -18.47 2.89 0.92
N TYR A 550 -19.45 3.09 1.79
CA TYR A 550 -19.27 3.65 3.12
C TYR A 550 -20.15 2.90 4.11
N THR A 551 -19.78 2.90 5.39
CA THR A 551 -20.66 2.39 6.46
C THR A 551 -21.96 3.18 6.51
N SER A 552 -23.04 2.50 6.82
CA SER A 552 -24.38 3.08 7.04
C SER A 552 -24.49 3.92 8.32
N SER A 553 -23.58 3.71 9.27
CA SER A 553 -23.53 4.48 10.53
C SER A 553 -23.24 5.97 10.31
N ASN A 554 -23.59 6.81 11.30
CA ASN A 554 -23.31 8.26 11.34
C ASN A 554 -21.82 8.65 11.14
N LYS A 555 -20.89 7.68 11.15
CA LYS A 555 -19.46 7.92 10.92
C LYS A 555 -19.09 7.93 9.44
N GLU A 556 -19.94 7.37 8.56
CA GLU A 556 -19.77 7.32 7.09
C GLU A 556 -18.34 6.97 6.64
N LEU A 557 -17.74 5.96 7.26
CA LEU A 557 -16.35 5.59 6.99
C LEU A 557 -16.22 4.78 5.69
N PRO A 558 -15.18 5.01 4.88
CA PRO A 558 -14.95 4.25 3.65
C PRO A 558 -14.78 2.75 3.85
N ILE A 559 -15.21 1.98 2.85
CA ILE A 559 -15.04 0.53 2.72
C ILE A 559 -14.42 0.24 1.35
N SER A 560 -13.50 -0.73 1.27
CA SER A 560 -12.83 -1.08 0.02
C SER A 560 -12.70 -2.59 -0.21
N LEU A 561 -12.72 -2.97 -1.48
CA LEU A 561 -12.44 -4.32 -1.97
C LEU A 561 -10.96 -4.42 -2.37
N LEU A 562 -10.32 -5.51 -1.96
CA LEU A 562 -8.99 -5.89 -2.40
C LEU A 562 -9.11 -6.88 -3.57
N ILE A 563 -8.40 -6.60 -4.65
CA ILE A 563 -8.31 -7.45 -5.84
C ILE A 563 -6.85 -7.83 -6.03
N GLN A 564 -6.55 -9.12 -6.16
CA GLN A 564 -5.19 -9.64 -6.38
C GLN A 564 -5.16 -10.60 -7.58
N ALA A 565 -4.04 -10.63 -8.31
CA ALA A 565 -3.84 -11.51 -9.47
C ALA A 565 -2.46 -12.19 -9.40
N ARG A 566 -2.09 -12.95 -10.43
CA ARG A 566 -0.73 -13.51 -10.55
C ARG A 566 0.31 -12.41 -10.69
N HIS A 567 1.58 -12.77 -10.44
CA HIS A 567 2.72 -11.93 -10.78
C HIS A 567 2.59 -11.40 -12.21
N TRP A 568 2.85 -10.10 -12.35
CA TRP A 568 2.87 -9.36 -13.61
C TRP A 568 1.51 -9.06 -14.26
N GLU A 569 0.39 -9.35 -13.58
CA GLU A 569 -0.97 -9.09 -14.08
C GLU A 569 -1.60 -7.84 -13.45
N GLU A 570 -0.81 -6.76 -13.29
CA GLU A 570 -1.33 -5.47 -12.80
C GLU A 570 -2.44 -4.88 -13.69
N ASP A 571 -2.38 -5.12 -15.00
CA ASP A 571 -3.40 -4.69 -15.95
C ASP A 571 -4.75 -5.38 -15.70
N THR A 572 -4.73 -6.67 -15.34
CA THR A 572 -5.94 -7.44 -14.98
C THR A 572 -6.60 -6.89 -13.72
N ILE A 573 -5.84 -6.64 -12.65
CA ILE A 573 -6.44 -6.09 -11.41
C ILE A 573 -6.96 -4.66 -11.62
N MET A 574 -6.30 -3.84 -12.45
CA MET A 574 -6.76 -2.49 -12.77
C MET A 574 -8.05 -2.50 -13.59
N LYS A 575 -8.20 -3.43 -14.53
CA LYS A 575 -9.43 -3.68 -15.28
C LYS A 575 -10.61 -4.01 -14.36
N VAL A 576 -10.40 -4.93 -13.41
CA VAL A 576 -11.45 -5.30 -12.44
C VAL A 576 -11.76 -4.12 -11.51
N ALA A 577 -10.74 -3.44 -10.98
CA ALA A 577 -10.92 -2.27 -10.12
C ALA A 577 -11.69 -1.14 -10.83
N ARG A 578 -11.45 -0.93 -12.12
CA ARG A 578 -12.18 0.06 -12.92
C ARG A 578 -13.67 -0.24 -12.99
N CYS A 579 -14.02 -1.50 -13.22
CA CYS A 579 -15.42 -1.93 -13.22
C CYS A 579 -16.07 -1.76 -11.84
N VAL A 580 -15.34 -2.05 -10.76
CA VAL A 580 -15.82 -1.78 -9.39
C VAL A 580 -16.08 -0.28 -9.17
N GLU A 581 -15.10 0.57 -9.50
CA GLU A 581 -15.19 2.02 -9.35
C GLU A 581 -16.39 2.63 -10.08
N SER A 582 -16.75 2.08 -11.25
CA SER A 582 -17.85 2.60 -12.08
C SER A 582 -19.24 2.55 -11.41
N ASN A 583 -19.39 1.71 -10.37
CA ASN A 583 -20.65 1.48 -9.66
C ASN A 583 -20.68 2.09 -8.25
N VAL A 584 -19.69 2.93 -7.90
CA VAL A 584 -19.55 3.51 -6.57
C VAL A 584 -19.70 5.02 -6.62
N SER A 585 -20.69 5.55 -5.91
CA SER A 585 -20.83 6.99 -5.70
C SER A 585 -19.85 7.46 -4.65
N GLN A 586 -18.93 8.36 -5.03
CA GLN A 586 -17.98 8.97 -4.11
C GLN A 586 -18.70 9.97 -3.18
N LYS A 587 -18.33 10.00 -1.90
CA LYS A 587 -18.75 11.02 -0.94
C LYS A 587 -17.63 12.01 -0.69
N LYS A 588 -17.97 13.30 -0.63
CA LYS A 588 -17.04 14.35 -0.25
C LYS A 588 -16.57 14.12 1.20
N PRO A 589 -15.26 14.05 1.48
CA PRO A 589 -14.76 13.97 2.84
C PRO A 589 -15.11 15.20 3.68
N ALA A 590 -15.14 15.03 5.01
CA ALA A 590 -15.38 16.12 5.95
C ALA A 590 -14.32 17.24 5.85
N MET A 591 -13.09 16.89 5.52
CA MET A 591 -12.03 17.83 5.18
C MET A 591 -11.57 17.58 3.74
N TYR A 592 -11.90 18.50 2.84
CA TYR A 592 -11.57 18.41 1.42
C TYR A 592 -11.24 19.79 0.85
N TYR A 593 -10.20 19.85 0.03
CA TYR A 593 -9.72 21.05 -0.66
C TYR A 593 -9.84 20.85 -2.17
N ASP A 594 -10.65 21.69 -2.81
CA ASP A 594 -10.71 21.75 -4.26
C ASP A 594 -9.58 22.64 -4.78
N VAL A 595 -8.41 22.06 -5.02
CA VAL A 595 -7.22 22.80 -5.44
C VAL A 595 -7.43 23.51 -6.79
N LEU A 596 -8.19 22.91 -7.72
CA LEU A 596 -8.47 23.55 -9.02
C LEU A 596 -9.39 24.76 -8.85
N GLU A 597 -10.39 24.69 -7.98
CA GLU A 597 -11.24 25.84 -7.68
C GLU A 597 -10.45 26.94 -6.94
N LEU A 598 -9.64 26.57 -5.95
CA LEU A 598 -8.78 27.52 -5.22
C LEU A 598 -7.81 28.25 -6.17
N ALA A 599 -7.26 27.55 -7.17
CA ALA A 599 -6.31 28.09 -8.13
C ALA A 599 -6.90 29.20 -9.02
N LYS A 600 -8.22 29.24 -9.23
CA LYS A 600 -8.86 30.31 -10.03
C LYS A 600 -8.67 31.70 -9.42
N GLY A 601 -8.50 31.77 -8.09
CA GLY A 601 -8.25 33.01 -7.36
C GLY A 601 -6.79 33.41 -7.24
N GLU A 602 -5.86 32.57 -7.70
CA GLU A 602 -4.41 32.81 -7.56
C GLU A 602 -3.84 33.51 -8.82
N PRO A 603 -2.76 34.30 -8.70
CA PRO A 603 -2.13 34.98 -9.84
C PRO A 603 -1.49 33.99 -10.84
N ARG A 604 -1.52 34.35 -12.14
CA ARG A 604 -1.04 33.48 -13.22
C ARG A 604 0.48 33.33 -13.30
N GLU A 605 1.23 34.40 -12.97
CA GLU A 605 2.68 34.48 -12.70
C GLU A 605 3.10 35.93 -12.45
#